data_AF-A0A418GAA7-F1
#
_entry.id   AF-A0A418GAA7-F1
#
_cell.length_a   1.000
_cell.length_b   1.000
_cell.length_c   1.000
_cell.angle_alpha   90.00
_cell.angle_beta   90.00
_cell.angle_gamma   90.00
#
_symmetry.space_group_name_H-M   'P 1'
#
loop_
_entity.id
_entity.type
_entity.pdbx_description
1 polymer ?
#
loop_
_entity_poly.entity_id
_entity_poly.type
_entity_poly.pdbx_seq_one_letter_code
_entity_poly.pdbx_strand_id
1 'polypeptide(L)'
;TQAILRYGRNVTKMDAFGCTSRGQAHRAGLWLIKTELLETQTVDFSVGAEGLRHVPGDVIEICDDDYAGISTGGRVLAVNSQTRTLTLDREITLPSSG
;
A
#
# COMPACT_ATOMS: atom_id res chain seq x y z
N THR A 1 -8.96 -3.78 22.27
CA THR A 1 -9.77 -3.11 23.31
C THR A 1 -10.68 -2.04 22.72
N GLN A 2 -10.24 -1.15 21.83
CA GLN A 2 -11.15 -0.26 21.06
C GLN A 2 -11.91 -0.98 19.92
N ALA A 3 -11.26 -1.88 19.17
CA ALA A 3 -11.90 -2.61 18.08
C ALA A 3 -13.09 -3.47 18.54
N ILE A 4 -13.00 -4.09 19.74
CA ILE A 4 -14.09 -4.87 20.33
C ILE A 4 -15.27 -3.96 20.75
N LEU A 5 -14.99 -2.75 21.23
CA LEU A 5 -16.04 -1.78 21.54
C LEU A 5 -16.75 -1.29 20.28
N ARG A 6 -16.01 -1.13 19.16
CA ARG A 6 -16.55 -0.64 17.88
C ARG A 6 -17.32 -1.71 17.11
N TYR A 7 -16.80 -2.93 17.05
CA TYR A 7 -17.31 -3.99 16.17
C TYR A 7 -17.92 -5.17 16.93
N GLY A 8 -17.87 -5.17 18.25
CA GLY A 8 -18.24 -6.34 19.05
C GLY A 8 -17.19 -7.46 18.99
N ARG A 9 -17.56 -8.63 19.51
CA ARG A 9 -16.69 -9.81 19.51
C ARG A 9 -16.84 -10.58 18.19
N ASN A 10 -15.92 -10.37 17.27
CA ASN A 10 -15.84 -11.12 16.01
C ASN A 10 -14.96 -12.37 16.21
N VAL A 11 -15.57 -13.55 16.25
CA VAL A 11 -14.89 -14.81 16.53
C VAL A 11 -14.64 -15.57 15.23
N THR A 12 -13.37 -15.80 14.93
CA THR A 12 -12.94 -16.66 13.82
C THR A 12 -12.33 -17.95 14.38
N LYS A 13 -12.70 -19.09 13.79
CA LYS A 13 -12.08 -20.39 14.07
C LYS A 13 -11.03 -20.68 13.00
N MET A 14 -9.85 -21.14 13.39
CA MET A 14 -8.76 -21.49 12.48
C MET A 14 -8.06 -22.76 12.95
N ASP A 15 -7.55 -23.53 11.99
CA ASP A 15 -6.70 -24.68 12.25
C ASP A 15 -5.27 -24.37 11.75
N ALA A 16 -4.30 -24.38 12.66
CA ALA A 16 -2.89 -24.22 12.30
C ALA A 16 -2.30 -25.59 11.91
N PHE A 17 -2.41 -25.95 10.64
CA PHE A 17 -1.92 -27.24 10.13
C PHE A 17 -0.42 -27.43 10.43
N GLY A 18 -0.04 -28.63 10.89
CA GLY A 18 1.36 -28.95 11.23
C GLY A 18 1.90 -28.26 12.49
N CYS A 19 1.04 -27.64 13.31
CA CYS A 19 1.45 -27.03 14.57
C CYS A 19 1.85 -28.10 15.61
N THR A 20 3.11 -28.09 16.02
CA THR A 20 3.67 -29.04 17.01
C THR A 20 3.90 -28.40 18.39
N SER A 21 3.64 -27.10 18.53
CA SER A 21 3.91 -26.36 19.77
C SER A 21 2.87 -25.26 20.05
N ARG A 22 2.64 -24.98 21.34
CA ARG A 22 1.81 -23.83 21.78
C ARG A 22 2.31 -22.49 21.21
N GLY A 23 3.62 -22.33 21.06
CA GLY A 23 4.22 -21.11 20.51
C GLY A 23 3.85 -20.85 19.05
N GLN A 24 3.77 -21.90 18.22
CA GLN A 24 3.30 -21.80 16.83
C GLN A 24 1.82 -21.42 16.77
N ALA A 25 0.96 -22.12 17.54
CA ALA A 25 -0.47 -21.80 17.61
C ALA A 25 -0.71 -20.34 18.03
N HIS A 26 0.04 -19.87 19.03
CA HIS A 26 -0.05 -18.50 19.50
C HIS A 26 0.36 -17.47 18.43
N ARG A 27 1.48 -17.69 17.74
CA ARG A 27 1.93 -16.79 16.66
C ARG A 27 0.95 -16.78 15.48
N ALA A 28 0.42 -17.94 15.09
CA ALA A 28 -0.55 -18.03 14.01
C ALA A 28 -1.85 -17.28 14.35
N GLY A 29 -2.36 -17.42 15.59
CA GLY A 29 -3.54 -16.69 16.05
C GLY A 29 -3.29 -15.17 16.14
N LEU A 30 -2.11 -14.76 16.61
CA LEU A 30 -1.73 -13.35 16.62
C LEU A 30 -1.56 -12.77 15.23
N TRP A 31 -0.99 -13.53 14.29
CA TRP A 31 -0.87 -13.12 12.90
C TRP A 31 -2.26 -12.86 12.31
N LEU A 32 -3.20 -13.81 12.44
CA LEU A 32 -4.57 -13.66 11.96
C LEU A 32 -5.26 -12.40 12.53
N ILE A 33 -5.15 -12.16 13.85
CA ILE A 33 -5.77 -10.97 14.46
C ILE A 33 -5.11 -9.68 13.97
N LYS A 34 -3.79 -9.68 13.77
CA LYS A 34 -3.06 -8.48 13.35
C LYS A 34 -3.28 -8.16 11.89
N THR A 35 -3.28 -9.14 11.00
CA THR A 35 -3.57 -8.91 9.58
C THR A 35 -4.98 -8.36 9.41
N GLU A 36 -5.98 -8.95 10.06
CA GLU A 36 -7.37 -8.43 10.03
C GLU A 36 -7.52 -7.01 10.60
N LEU A 37 -6.65 -6.63 11.55
CA LEU A 37 -6.71 -5.29 12.15
C LEU A 37 -5.95 -4.24 11.33
N LEU A 38 -4.85 -4.61 10.67
CA LEU A 38 -3.91 -3.69 10.04
C LEU A 38 -4.02 -3.69 8.52
N GLU A 39 -4.23 -4.84 7.89
CA GLU A 39 -4.30 -5.04 6.44
C GLU A 39 -5.76 -4.87 5.96
N THR A 40 -6.39 -3.75 6.34
CA THR A 40 -7.81 -3.47 6.05
C THR A 40 -8.03 -2.76 4.72
N GLN A 41 -6.96 -2.34 4.06
CA GLN A 41 -6.98 -1.57 2.83
C GLN A 41 -6.36 -2.39 1.71
N THR A 42 -6.98 -2.33 0.53
CA THR A 42 -6.49 -2.96 -0.70
C THR A 42 -6.56 -1.91 -1.79
N VAL A 43 -5.55 -1.90 -2.66
CA VAL A 43 -5.47 -0.98 -3.79
C VAL A 43 -5.34 -1.80 -5.06
N ASP A 44 -6.09 -1.41 -6.09
CA ASP A 44 -5.89 -1.90 -7.46
C ASP A 44 -5.15 -0.81 -8.23
N PHE A 45 -4.01 -1.16 -8.81
CA PHE A 45 -3.21 -0.22 -9.60
C PHE A 45 -2.68 -0.90 -10.86
N SER A 46 -2.42 -0.11 -11.89
CA SER A 46 -1.77 -0.55 -13.12
C SER A 46 -0.41 0.10 -13.25
N VAL A 47 0.57 -0.65 -13.74
CA VAL A 47 1.93 -0.18 -13.96
C VAL A 47 2.42 -0.60 -15.35
N GLY A 48 3.32 0.17 -15.94
CA GLY A 48 4.00 -0.19 -17.18
C GLY A 48 5.15 -1.18 -16.95
N ALA A 49 6.13 -1.17 -17.85
CA ALA A 49 7.27 -2.10 -17.81
C ALA A 49 8.13 -1.95 -16.54
N GLU A 50 8.13 -0.77 -15.91
CA GLU A 50 8.80 -0.52 -14.63
C GLU A 50 8.30 -1.42 -13.48
N GLY A 51 7.07 -1.94 -13.57
CA GLY A 51 6.51 -2.90 -12.61
C GLY A 51 7.25 -4.24 -12.57
N LEU A 52 7.97 -4.60 -13.64
CA LEU A 52 8.76 -5.85 -13.71
C LEU A 52 9.90 -5.90 -12.69
N ARG A 53 10.23 -4.77 -12.04
CA ARG A 53 11.21 -4.73 -10.96
C ARG A 53 10.72 -5.42 -9.68
N HIS A 54 9.40 -5.54 -9.51
CA HIS A 54 8.81 -6.08 -8.30
C HIS A 54 8.37 -7.54 -8.46
N VAL A 55 8.50 -8.30 -7.37
CA VAL A 55 8.01 -9.68 -7.28
C VAL A 55 6.95 -9.81 -6.19
N PRO A 56 6.05 -10.82 -6.27
CA PRO A 56 5.08 -11.07 -5.20
C PRO A 56 5.77 -11.18 -3.83
N GLY A 57 5.31 -10.37 -2.88
CA GLY A 57 5.89 -10.27 -1.53
C GLY A 57 6.75 -9.03 -1.28
N ASP A 58 7.10 -8.28 -2.33
CA ASP A 58 7.75 -6.97 -2.17
C ASP A 58 6.83 -5.97 -1.46
N VAL A 59 7.39 -5.16 -0.58
CA VAL A 59 6.70 -4.04 0.07
C VAL A 59 6.93 -2.78 -0.75
N ILE A 60 5.85 -2.15 -1.20
CA ILE A 60 5.88 -0.92 -2.00
C ILE A 60 5.09 0.19 -1.30
N GLU A 61 5.51 1.43 -1.53
CA GLU A 61 4.76 2.62 -1.13
C GLU A 61 3.75 2.99 -2.21
N ILE A 62 2.55 3.41 -1.80
CA ILE A 62 1.47 3.82 -2.69
C ILE A 62 1.23 5.32 -2.47
N CYS A 63 1.47 6.12 -3.51
CA CYS A 63 1.08 7.53 -3.55
C CYS A 63 -0.29 7.64 -4.23
N ASP A 64 -1.36 7.59 -3.44
CA ASP A 64 -2.75 7.69 -3.91
C ASP A 64 -3.26 9.12 -3.73
N ASP A 65 -3.48 9.82 -4.85
CA ASP A 65 -3.93 11.21 -4.90
C ASP A 65 -5.38 11.36 -4.41
N ASP A 66 -6.24 10.36 -4.63
CA ASP A 66 -7.64 10.37 -4.20
C ASP A 66 -7.75 10.17 -2.69
N TYR A 67 -6.89 9.32 -2.12
CA TYR A 67 -6.79 9.13 -0.68
C TYR A 67 -6.13 10.33 0.03
N ALA A 68 -5.05 10.89 -0.54
CA ALA A 68 -4.32 12.01 0.04
C ALA A 68 -5.08 13.35 -0.11
N GLY A 69 -5.93 13.49 -1.12
CA GLY A 69 -6.65 14.72 -1.46
C GLY A 69 -5.76 15.81 -2.07
N ILE A 70 -4.53 15.47 -2.44
CA ILE A 70 -3.55 16.33 -3.12
C ILE A 70 -2.80 15.50 -4.16
N SER A 71 -2.43 16.14 -5.28
CA SER A 71 -1.59 15.48 -6.30
C SER A 71 -0.19 15.23 -5.74
N THR A 72 0.13 13.98 -5.51
CA THR A 72 1.37 13.50 -4.90
C THR A 72 2.21 12.80 -5.97
N GLY A 73 3.06 13.58 -6.66
CA GLY A 73 4.02 13.05 -7.64
C GLY A 73 3.54 13.09 -9.10
N GLY A 74 4.22 12.31 -9.95
CA GLY A 74 4.01 12.26 -11.41
C GLY A 74 5.20 11.64 -12.15
N ARG A 75 5.06 11.38 -13.46
CA ARG A 75 6.13 10.83 -14.30
C ARG A 75 6.66 11.88 -15.27
N VAL A 76 7.97 11.92 -15.43
CA VAL A 76 8.61 12.67 -16.51
C VAL A 76 8.59 11.80 -17.77
N LEU A 77 7.89 12.26 -18.81
CA LEU A 77 7.81 11.59 -20.10
C LEU A 77 9.00 11.92 -21.00
N ALA A 78 9.48 13.16 -20.97
CA ALA A 78 10.62 13.61 -21.76
C ALA A 78 11.40 14.74 -21.08
N VAL A 79 12.69 14.82 -21.40
CA VAL A 79 13.59 15.87 -20.93
C VAL A 79 14.24 16.52 -22.14
N ASN A 80 14.10 17.84 -22.28
CA ASN A 80 14.85 18.62 -23.26
C ASN A 80 15.92 19.45 -22.54
N SER A 81 17.17 19.02 -22.64
CA SER A 81 18.31 19.68 -21.98
C SER A 81 18.69 21.02 -22.61
N GLN A 82 18.38 21.26 -23.89
CA GLN A 82 18.72 22.50 -24.59
C GLN A 82 17.79 23.64 -24.17
N THR A 83 16.48 23.38 -24.13
CA THR A 83 15.46 24.35 -23.71
C THR A 83 15.20 24.32 -22.21
N ARG A 84 15.80 23.37 -21.48
CA ARG A 84 15.59 23.13 -20.03
C ARG A 84 14.11 22.90 -19.69
N THR A 85 13.39 22.18 -20.55
CA THR A 85 11.96 21.88 -20.37
C THR A 85 11.75 20.40 -20.08
N LEU A 86 10.78 20.10 -19.21
CA LEU A 86 10.33 18.75 -18.90
C LEU A 86 8.91 18.55 -19.43
N THR A 87 8.65 17.40 -20.05
CA THR A 87 7.29 16.98 -20.38
C THR A 87 6.83 16.01 -19.30
N LEU A 88 5.73 16.34 -18.64
CA LEU A 88 5.14 15.52 -17.59
C LEU A 88 3.97 14.70 -18.14
N ASP A 89 3.60 13.64 -17.43
CA ASP A 89 2.46 12.79 -17.73
C ASP A 89 1.10 13.43 -17.45
N ARG A 90 1.10 14.55 -16.71
CA ARG A 90 -0.10 15.30 -16.30
C ARG A 90 0.16 16.81 -16.34
N GLU A 91 -0.90 17.59 -16.44
CA GLU A 91 -0.83 19.03 -16.21
C GLU A 91 -0.59 19.31 -14.72
N ILE A 92 0.24 20.31 -14.44
CA ILE A 92 0.52 20.77 -13.07
C ILE A 92 0.25 22.26 -12.94
N THR A 93 -0.20 22.67 -11.77
CA THR A 93 -0.25 24.09 -11.42
C THR A 93 1.09 24.49 -10.83
N LEU A 94 1.78 25.43 -11.48
CA LEU A 94 3.06 25.92 -10.98
C LEU A 94 2.83 26.85 -9.78
N PRO A 95 3.60 26.73 -8.69
CA PRO A 95 3.56 27.70 -7.60
C PRO A 95 4.05 29.07 -8.08
N SER A 96 3.56 30.15 -7.47
CA SER A 96 3.91 31.54 -7.83
C SER A 96 5.39 31.87 -7.65
N SER A 97 6.09 31.09 -6.83
CA SER A 97 7.53 31.14 -6.62
C SER A 97 8.02 29.74 -6.26
N GLY A 98 9.17 29.34 -6.80
CA GLY A 98 9.85 28.09 -6.47
C GLY A 98 10.64 28.18 -5.18
#